data_AF-A0A354XVI2-F1
#
_entry.id   AF-A0A354XVI2-F1
#
_cell.length_a   1.000
_cell.length_b   1.000
_cell.length_c   1.000
_cell.angle_alpha   90.00
_cell.angle_beta   90.00
_cell.angle_gamma   90.00
#
_symmetry.space_group_name_H-M   'P 1'
#
loop_
_entity.id
_entity.type
_entity.pdbx_description
1 polymer ?
#
loop_
_entity_poly.entity_id
_entity_poly.type
_entity_poly.pdbx_seq_one_letter_code
_entity_poly.pdbx_strand_id
1 'polypeptide(L)'
;APVTVDVVISANDPIVPKVDRNYLKFMEENTVKAACQAVENATLAEIAVVVGDATGVGTNRHNPEWAKDTDVPAVFVKNKYNDEFISCMLICNMHPTILHENSTLYSSDFPHFVRKTLQEVVLGNDRPVIYFTGTAGNQSPRHVTKSNTFEEAKRIGQIVADSISSKLTETVTFSSHIPVSAAQKFVDLPKRAFPSIEWAVEHRDKTKKRFEELKKNSEIPQEVRTAEVNWFGSEELLYLSKLAQDNKLEKAYQSSLPAEIQIIKVGEWKFVAWPGEVFVEYGIELKNHAKE
;
A
#
# COMPACT_ATOMS: atom_id res chain seq x y z
N ALA A 1 -10.96 -10.31 0.10
CA ALA A 1 -9.73 -11.07 0.47
C ALA A 1 -9.84 -11.52 1.92
N PRO A 2 -9.23 -12.65 2.32
CA PRO A 2 -9.17 -13.06 3.71
C PRO A 2 -8.48 -11.97 4.54
N VAL A 3 -9.12 -11.59 5.64
CA VAL A 3 -8.57 -10.62 6.60
C VAL A 3 -7.42 -11.30 7.34
N THR A 4 -6.29 -10.59 7.47
CA THR A 4 -5.04 -11.13 8.04
C THR A 4 -4.81 -10.67 9.47
N VAL A 5 -5.57 -9.69 9.93
CA VAL A 5 -5.52 -9.14 11.28
C VAL A 5 -6.92 -8.72 11.75
N ASP A 6 -7.31 -9.11 12.96
CA ASP A 6 -8.52 -8.61 13.59
C ASP A 6 -8.21 -7.20 14.13
N VAL A 7 -8.68 -6.17 13.42
CA VAL A 7 -8.49 -4.77 13.81
C VAL A 7 -9.67 -4.26 14.63
N VAL A 8 -9.41 -3.28 15.51
CA VAL A 8 -10.48 -2.64 16.29
C VAL A 8 -11.35 -1.75 15.41
N ILE A 9 -10.76 -1.12 14.39
CA ILE A 9 -11.52 -0.43 13.37
C ILE A 9 -12.40 -1.45 12.63
N SER A 10 -13.69 -1.17 12.49
CA SER A 10 -14.69 -2.07 11.90
C SER A 10 -14.98 -3.34 12.71
N ALA A 11 -14.55 -3.43 13.98
CA ALA A 11 -14.85 -4.58 14.83
C ALA A 11 -16.34 -4.76 15.17
N ASN A 12 -17.13 -3.70 14.98
CA ASN A 12 -18.59 -3.66 15.09
C ASN A 12 -19.30 -3.90 13.75
N ASP A 13 -18.58 -4.06 12.64
CA ASP A 13 -19.16 -4.36 11.33
C ASP A 13 -19.33 -5.88 11.16
N PRO A 14 -20.58 -6.39 11.09
CA PRO A 14 -20.82 -7.83 10.96
C PRO A 14 -20.45 -8.41 9.58
N ILE A 15 -20.18 -7.56 8.58
CA ILE A 15 -19.82 -7.98 7.22
C ILE A 15 -18.31 -8.25 7.14
N VAL A 16 -17.51 -7.60 7.99
CA VAL A 16 -16.06 -7.84 8.03
C VAL A 16 -15.79 -9.23 8.62
N PRO A 17 -15.23 -10.17 7.84
CA PRO A 17 -14.99 -11.51 8.34
C PRO A 17 -13.86 -11.49 9.39
N LYS A 18 -13.93 -12.42 10.33
CA LYS A 18 -12.80 -12.67 11.25
C LYS A 18 -11.63 -13.28 10.49
N VAL A 19 -10.44 -13.13 11.08
CA VAL A 19 -9.23 -13.78 10.56
C VAL A 19 -9.41 -15.28 10.48
N ASP A 20 -9.20 -15.84 9.29
CA ASP A 20 -9.05 -17.28 9.11
C ASP A 20 -7.64 -17.68 9.55
N ARG A 21 -7.57 -18.41 10.67
CA ARG A 21 -6.30 -18.85 11.26
C ARG A 21 -5.53 -19.83 10.39
N ASN A 22 -6.21 -20.64 9.58
CA ASN A 22 -5.56 -21.55 8.65
C ASN A 22 -4.92 -20.77 7.51
N TYR A 23 -5.62 -19.76 6.98
CA TYR A 23 -5.07 -18.89 5.95
C TYR A 23 -3.90 -18.05 6.47
N LEU A 24 -4.00 -17.48 7.67
CA LEU A 24 -2.91 -16.73 8.29
C LEU A 24 -1.66 -17.60 8.45
N LYS A 25 -1.83 -18.81 9.01
CA LYS A 25 -0.74 -19.77 9.14
C LYS A 25 -0.13 -20.14 7.79
N PHE A 26 -0.96 -20.39 6.77
CA PHE A 26 -0.49 -20.67 5.41
C PHE A 26 0.37 -19.51 4.87
N MET A 27 -0.04 -18.26 5.07
CA MET A 27 0.77 -17.11 4.64
C MET A 27 2.09 -17.03 5.40
N GLU A 28 2.08 -17.13 6.72
CA GLU A 28 3.28 -17.10 7.57
C GLU A 28 4.30 -18.18 7.15
N GLU A 29 3.83 -19.42 6.97
CA GLU A 29 4.67 -20.54 6.55
C GLU A 29 5.27 -20.32 5.15
N ASN A 30 4.49 -19.79 4.19
CA ASN A 30 4.99 -19.53 2.84
C ASN A 30 5.93 -18.32 2.78
N THR A 31 5.73 -17.30 3.62
CA THR A 31 6.67 -16.18 3.76
C THR A 31 8.02 -16.66 4.27
N VAL A 32 8.04 -17.50 5.31
CA VAL A 32 9.28 -18.10 5.83
C VAL A 32 9.94 -18.98 4.77
N LYS A 33 9.17 -19.82 4.08
CA LYS A 33 9.68 -20.68 3.01
C LYS A 33 10.33 -19.88 1.89
N ALA A 34 9.70 -18.80 1.43
CA ALA A 34 10.24 -17.93 0.40
C ALA A 34 11.56 -17.28 0.83
N ALA A 35 11.67 -16.86 2.10
CA ALA A 35 12.90 -16.32 2.65
C ALA A 35 14.03 -17.38 2.72
N CYS A 36 13.73 -18.60 3.19
CA CYS A 36 14.69 -19.70 3.19
C CYS A 36 15.18 -20.03 1.78
N GLN A 37 14.27 -20.11 0.82
CA GLN A 37 14.61 -20.34 -0.59
C GLN A 37 15.50 -19.22 -1.15
N ALA A 38 15.28 -17.96 -0.79
CA ALA A 38 16.13 -16.86 -1.22
C ALA A 38 17.57 -16.98 -0.66
N VAL A 39 17.72 -17.43 0.59
CA VAL A 39 19.02 -17.67 1.22
C VAL A 39 19.73 -18.87 0.58
N GLU A 40 19.02 -19.97 0.37
CA GLU A 40 19.56 -21.20 -0.25
C GLU A 40 20.04 -20.97 -1.69
N ASN A 41 19.37 -20.08 -2.43
CA ASN A 41 19.72 -19.73 -3.81
C ASN A 41 20.61 -18.48 -3.93
N ALA A 42 21.20 -18.01 -2.81
CA ALA A 42 22.07 -16.84 -2.83
C ALA A 42 23.29 -17.07 -3.73
N THR A 43 23.62 -16.07 -4.55
CA THR A 43 24.75 -16.09 -5.48
C THR A 43 25.38 -14.71 -5.57
N LEU A 44 26.56 -14.61 -6.20
CA LEU A 44 27.14 -13.31 -6.50
C LEU A 44 26.27 -12.55 -7.47
N ALA A 45 25.95 -11.32 -7.12
CA ALA A 45 25.01 -10.49 -7.83
C ALA A 45 25.53 -9.09 -8.10
N GLU A 46 24.92 -8.43 -9.06
CA GLU A 46 25.09 -7.03 -9.36
C GLU A 46 23.73 -6.33 -9.27
N ILE A 47 23.73 -5.12 -8.72
CA ILE A 47 22.51 -4.36 -8.46
C ILE A 47 22.53 -3.08 -9.29
N ALA A 48 21.39 -2.74 -9.87
CA ALA A 48 21.08 -1.42 -10.39
C ALA A 48 19.78 -0.92 -9.76
N VAL A 49 19.68 0.40 -9.59
CA VAL A 49 18.45 1.05 -9.15
C VAL A 49 18.04 2.08 -10.18
N VAL A 50 16.77 2.03 -10.57
CA VAL A 50 16.15 3.00 -11.48
C VAL A 50 14.91 3.59 -10.83
N VAL A 51 14.46 4.75 -11.30
CA VAL A 51 13.22 5.39 -10.83
C VAL A 51 12.31 5.60 -12.02
N GLY A 52 11.22 4.83 -12.06
CA GLY A 52 10.10 5.04 -12.97
C GLY A 52 9.18 6.17 -12.49
N ASP A 53 8.15 6.43 -13.27
CA ASP A 53 7.11 7.43 -13.05
C ASP A 53 5.71 6.79 -13.17
N ALA A 54 4.93 6.84 -12.09
CA ALA A 54 3.55 6.37 -11.97
C ALA A 54 2.51 7.44 -12.35
N THR A 55 2.89 8.48 -13.09
CA THR A 55 1.93 9.43 -13.65
C THR A 55 0.85 8.69 -14.45
N GLY A 56 -0.42 8.95 -14.12
CA GLY A 56 -1.59 8.30 -14.73
C GLY A 56 -2.08 7.03 -14.03
N VAL A 57 -1.41 6.57 -12.97
CA VAL A 57 -1.83 5.41 -12.15
C VAL A 57 -2.89 5.82 -11.12
N GLY A 58 -2.81 7.03 -10.58
CA GLY A 58 -3.79 7.58 -9.64
C GLY A 58 -3.40 8.95 -9.12
N THR A 59 -4.20 9.46 -8.20
CA THR A 59 -4.02 10.78 -7.59
C THR A 59 -4.44 10.76 -6.12
N ASN A 60 -4.35 11.90 -5.43
CA ASN A 60 -4.85 12.02 -4.09
C ASN A 60 -6.39 11.90 -4.06
N ARG A 61 -6.89 10.98 -3.23
CA ARG A 61 -8.31 10.59 -3.21
C ARG A 61 -9.23 11.71 -2.73
N HIS A 62 -8.72 12.62 -1.90
CA HIS A 62 -9.47 13.76 -1.39
C HIS A 62 -9.58 14.88 -2.42
N ASN A 63 -8.50 15.17 -3.15
CA ASN A 63 -8.48 16.13 -4.24
C ASN A 63 -7.36 15.77 -5.23
N PRO A 64 -7.63 15.56 -6.53
CA PRO A 64 -6.63 15.14 -7.50
C PRO A 64 -5.45 16.11 -7.69
N GLU A 65 -5.61 17.39 -7.30
CA GLU A 65 -4.57 18.43 -7.38
C GLU A 65 -3.67 18.50 -6.14
N TRP A 66 -3.99 17.73 -5.08
CA TRP A 66 -3.14 17.67 -3.88
C TRP A 66 -1.91 16.79 -4.08
N ALA A 67 -1.08 16.72 -3.04
CA ALA A 67 0.20 16.04 -3.06
C ALA A 67 0.08 14.60 -3.61
N LYS A 68 1.06 14.26 -4.43
CA LYS A 68 1.27 12.95 -5.06
C LYS A 68 2.77 12.72 -5.18
N ASP A 69 3.17 11.46 -5.03
CA ASP A 69 4.53 11.00 -5.24
C ASP A 69 4.50 9.94 -6.33
N THR A 70 4.86 10.33 -7.55
CA THR A 70 4.80 9.46 -8.71
C THR A 70 6.10 8.68 -8.92
N ASP A 71 7.11 8.84 -8.07
CA ASP A 71 8.34 8.04 -8.19
C ASP A 71 8.03 6.55 -7.98
N VAL A 72 8.61 5.72 -8.84
CA VAL A 72 8.58 4.26 -8.70
C VAL A 72 10.01 3.73 -8.67
N PRO A 73 10.70 3.79 -7.51
CA PRO A 73 12.03 3.21 -7.39
C PRO A 73 11.94 1.69 -7.57
N ALA A 74 12.85 1.16 -8.39
CA ALA A 74 12.95 -0.25 -8.68
C ALA A 74 14.42 -0.70 -8.62
N VAL A 75 14.68 -1.73 -7.82
CA VAL A 75 15.97 -2.40 -7.67
C VAL A 75 15.97 -3.64 -8.54
N PHE A 76 16.89 -3.70 -9.50
CA PHE A 76 17.12 -4.85 -10.35
C PHE A 76 18.39 -5.56 -9.90
N VAL A 77 18.30 -6.89 -9.83
CA VAL A 77 19.41 -7.74 -9.41
C VAL A 77 19.71 -8.73 -10.52
N LYS A 78 20.97 -8.81 -10.92
CA LYS A 78 21.47 -9.78 -11.90
C LYS A 78 22.50 -10.71 -11.28
N ASN A 79 22.62 -11.91 -11.81
CA ASN A 79 23.68 -12.84 -11.48
C ASN A 79 24.98 -12.36 -12.16
N LYS A 80 26.04 -12.23 -11.37
CA LYS A 80 27.34 -11.69 -11.80
C LYS A 80 28.02 -12.53 -12.88
N TYR A 81 27.71 -13.82 -12.98
CA TYR A 81 28.42 -14.76 -13.84
C TYR A 81 27.79 -14.94 -15.22
N ASN A 82 26.47 -14.82 -15.34
CA ASN A 82 25.74 -15.09 -16.58
C ASN A 82 24.84 -13.94 -17.05
N ASP A 83 24.84 -12.80 -16.34
CA ASP A 83 24.03 -11.61 -16.63
C ASP A 83 22.50 -11.84 -16.60
N GLU A 84 22.04 -13.01 -16.14
CA GLU A 84 20.61 -13.29 -15.99
C GLU A 84 20.03 -12.52 -14.80
N PHE A 85 18.82 -11.99 -14.97
CA PHE A 85 18.09 -11.39 -13.85
C PHE A 85 17.77 -12.42 -12.77
N ILE A 86 18.02 -12.04 -11.52
CA ILE A 86 17.64 -12.79 -10.32
C ILE A 86 16.27 -12.32 -9.84
N SER A 87 16.05 -11.01 -9.72
CA SER A 87 14.83 -10.44 -9.17
C SER A 87 14.67 -8.95 -9.49
N CYS A 88 13.46 -8.45 -9.26
CA CYS A 88 13.15 -7.03 -9.19
C CYS A 88 12.39 -6.73 -7.89
N MET A 89 12.74 -5.66 -7.19
CA MET A 89 11.94 -5.08 -6.11
C MET A 89 11.51 -3.69 -6.50
N LEU A 90 10.24 -3.33 -6.33
CA LEU A 90 9.74 -1.99 -6.62
C LEU A 90 8.81 -1.48 -5.53
N ILE A 91 8.72 -0.15 -5.41
CA ILE A 91 7.77 0.54 -4.54
C ILE A 91 6.91 1.46 -5.38
N CYS A 92 5.60 1.36 -5.26
CA CYS A 92 4.66 2.27 -5.91
C CYS A 92 3.70 2.87 -4.87
N ASN A 93 3.62 4.20 -4.83
CA ASN A 93 2.81 4.95 -3.86
C ASN A 93 1.33 5.00 -4.27
N MET A 94 0.73 3.85 -4.58
CA MET A 94 -0.66 3.77 -5.02
C MET A 94 -1.38 2.59 -4.41
N HIS A 95 -2.60 2.84 -3.95
CA HIS A 95 -3.42 1.84 -3.28
C HIS A 95 -4.05 0.89 -4.32
N PRO A 96 -3.91 -0.45 -4.17
CA PRO A 96 -4.36 -1.44 -5.16
C PRO A 96 -5.86 -1.74 -5.07
N THR A 97 -6.67 -0.78 -5.48
CA THR A 97 -8.15 -0.84 -5.41
C THR A 97 -8.81 -0.56 -6.76
N ILE A 98 -8.34 -1.20 -7.83
CA ILE A 98 -9.06 -1.16 -9.12
C ILE A 98 -10.26 -2.10 -9.08
N LEU A 99 -10.06 -3.31 -8.57
CA LEU A 99 -11.09 -4.29 -8.31
C LEU A 99 -11.80 -3.94 -7.00
N HIS A 100 -13.12 -3.87 -7.06
CA HIS A 100 -13.96 -3.47 -5.94
C HIS A 100 -14.48 -4.68 -5.14
N GLU A 101 -15.25 -4.40 -4.10
CA GLU A 101 -15.82 -5.37 -3.16
C GLU A 101 -16.74 -6.42 -3.82
N ASN A 102 -17.22 -6.16 -5.03
CA ASN A 102 -18.03 -7.10 -5.82
C ASN A 102 -17.20 -8.19 -6.53
N SER A 103 -15.87 -8.06 -6.57
CA SER A 103 -14.99 -9.12 -7.07
C SER A 103 -14.86 -10.23 -6.03
N THR A 104 -15.24 -11.46 -6.40
CA THR A 104 -15.15 -12.66 -5.55
C THR A 104 -13.85 -13.44 -5.77
N LEU A 105 -12.95 -12.95 -6.64
CA LEU A 105 -11.72 -13.63 -7.02
C LEU A 105 -10.53 -13.20 -6.16
N TYR A 106 -9.61 -14.13 -5.94
CA TYR A 106 -8.28 -13.81 -5.40
C TYR A 106 -7.48 -13.07 -6.47
N SER A 107 -7.06 -11.85 -6.14
CA SER A 107 -6.27 -11.01 -7.03
C SER A 107 -5.31 -10.16 -6.21
N SER A 108 -4.14 -9.88 -6.78
CA SER A 108 -3.26 -8.82 -6.28
C SER A 108 -3.48 -7.50 -7.01
N ASP A 109 -4.61 -7.35 -7.71
CA ASP A 109 -5.04 -6.13 -8.41
C ASP A 109 -4.03 -5.69 -9.49
N PHE A 110 -3.89 -4.39 -9.77
CA PHE A 110 -2.92 -3.90 -10.75
C PHE A 110 -1.46 -4.32 -10.46
N PRO A 111 -0.99 -4.49 -9.20
CA PRO A 111 0.32 -5.10 -8.92
C PRO A 111 0.56 -6.44 -9.60
N HIS A 112 -0.47 -7.28 -9.78
CA HIS A 112 -0.35 -8.54 -10.55
C HIS A 112 0.22 -8.27 -11.94
N PHE A 113 -0.38 -7.29 -12.63
CA PHE A 113 -0.03 -6.96 -14.00
C PHE A 113 1.32 -6.25 -14.09
N VAL A 114 1.72 -5.48 -13.07
CA VAL A 114 3.09 -4.96 -12.99
C VAL A 114 4.11 -6.11 -12.96
N ARG A 115 3.91 -7.08 -12.06
CA ARG A 115 4.79 -8.25 -11.93
C ARG A 115 4.85 -9.03 -13.23
N LYS A 116 3.69 -9.38 -13.77
CA LYS A 116 3.56 -10.16 -15.00
C LYS A 116 4.28 -9.49 -16.17
N THR A 117 4.04 -8.20 -16.42
CA THR A 117 4.68 -7.48 -17.52
C THR A 117 6.20 -7.43 -17.34
N LEU A 118 6.72 -7.12 -16.15
CA LEU A 118 8.17 -7.09 -15.91
C LEU A 118 8.81 -8.48 -16.09
N GLN A 119 8.12 -9.54 -15.70
CA GLN A 119 8.57 -10.92 -15.95
C GLN A 119 8.60 -11.24 -17.45
N GLU A 120 7.57 -10.86 -18.20
CA GLU A 120 7.47 -11.13 -19.63
C GLU A 120 8.50 -10.35 -20.47
N VAL A 121 8.75 -9.08 -20.12
CA VAL A 121 9.54 -8.17 -20.98
C VAL A 121 10.97 -7.90 -20.50
N VAL A 122 11.27 -8.16 -19.23
CA VAL A 122 12.60 -7.86 -18.65
C VAL A 122 13.26 -9.09 -18.02
N LEU A 123 12.59 -9.74 -17.07
CA LEU A 123 13.27 -10.64 -16.13
C LEU A 123 13.29 -12.12 -16.57
N GLY A 124 12.27 -12.54 -17.33
CA GLY A 124 11.92 -13.94 -17.53
C GLY A 124 10.81 -14.40 -16.57
N ASN A 125 9.97 -15.33 -17.05
CA ASN A 125 8.70 -15.72 -16.41
C ASN A 125 8.84 -16.27 -14.98
N ASP A 126 9.98 -16.84 -14.62
CA ASP A 126 10.19 -17.51 -13.33
C ASP A 126 10.91 -16.64 -12.30
N ARG A 127 11.19 -15.37 -12.61
CA ARG A 127 11.91 -14.47 -11.70
C ARG A 127 10.96 -13.73 -10.76
N PRO A 128 11.26 -13.67 -9.45
CA PRO A 128 10.42 -12.96 -8.49
C PRO A 128 10.41 -11.45 -8.73
N VAL A 129 9.21 -10.87 -8.67
CA VAL A 129 8.98 -9.42 -8.61
C VAL A 129 8.33 -9.06 -7.29
N ILE A 130 9.11 -8.42 -6.42
CA ILE A 130 8.69 -8.00 -5.08
C ILE A 130 8.10 -6.61 -5.19
N TYR A 131 6.78 -6.52 -5.06
CA TYR A 131 6.05 -5.26 -5.12
C TYR A 131 5.68 -4.81 -3.72
N PHE A 132 6.06 -3.58 -3.37
CA PHE A 132 5.63 -2.90 -2.14
C PHE A 132 4.72 -1.72 -2.47
N THR A 133 3.66 -1.56 -1.69
CA THR A 133 2.89 -0.33 -1.66
C THR A 133 3.60 0.67 -0.77
N GLY A 134 3.91 1.85 -1.31
CA GLY A 134 4.52 2.95 -0.54
C GLY A 134 3.49 3.77 0.23
N THR A 135 3.67 5.09 0.31
CA THR A 135 2.79 6.00 1.07
C THR A 135 1.47 6.25 0.33
N ALA A 136 0.56 5.29 0.42
CA ALA A 136 -0.69 5.26 -0.34
C ALA A 136 -1.95 5.57 0.49
N GLY A 137 -1.81 5.99 1.76
CA GLY A 137 -2.97 6.15 2.66
C GLY A 137 -4.02 7.16 2.17
N ASN A 138 -3.61 8.14 1.37
CA ASN A 138 -4.49 9.08 0.67
C ASN A 138 -4.37 9.02 -0.86
N GLN A 139 -3.68 8.02 -1.42
CA GLN A 139 -3.54 7.84 -2.86
C GLN A 139 -4.56 6.82 -3.36
N SER A 140 -5.15 7.04 -4.53
CA SER A 140 -6.15 6.14 -5.10
C SER A 140 -6.22 6.26 -6.63
N PRO A 141 -6.52 5.16 -7.33
CA PRO A 141 -6.75 5.18 -8.77
C PRO A 141 -8.14 5.72 -9.15
N ARG A 142 -9.04 5.98 -8.19
CA ARG A 142 -10.47 6.31 -8.41
C ARG A 142 -10.75 7.44 -9.41
N HIS A 143 -9.83 8.40 -9.54
CA HIS A 143 -10.00 9.57 -10.41
C HIS A 143 -9.47 9.34 -11.83
N VAL A 144 -8.77 8.23 -12.06
CA VAL A 144 -8.18 7.86 -13.36
C VAL A 144 -8.76 6.56 -13.93
N THR A 145 -9.39 5.74 -13.09
CA THR A 145 -10.05 4.49 -13.47
C THR A 145 -11.28 4.73 -14.33
N LYS A 146 -11.44 3.90 -15.36
CA LYS A 146 -12.58 3.88 -16.27
C LYS A 146 -13.63 2.83 -15.88
N SER A 147 -13.21 1.76 -15.22
CA SER A 147 -14.05 0.65 -14.78
C SER A 147 -13.35 -0.17 -13.69
N ASN A 148 -14.10 -1.04 -13.02
CA ASN A 148 -13.59 -1.83 -11.90
C ASN A 148 -13.33 -3.27 -12.36
N THR A 149 -12.54 -3.43 -13.41
CA THR A 149 -12.34 -4.72 -14.11
C THR A 149 -10.86 -5.11 -14.18
N PHE A 150 -10.60 -6.37 -14.53
CA PHE A 150 -9.23 -6.87 -14.71
C PHE A 150 -8.52 -6.19 -15.89
N GLU A 151 -9.24 -5.81 -16.93
CA GLU A 151 -8.71 -5.04 -18.05
C GLU A 151 -8.20 -3.67 -17.59
N GLU A 152 -8.91 -3.01 -16.68
CA GLU A 152 -8.46 -1.74 -16.12
C GLU A 152 -7.28 -1.92 -15.18
N ALA A 153 -7.30 -2.96 -14.33
CA ALA A 153 -6.17 -3.31 -13.50
C ALA A 153 -4.92 -3.60 -14.35
N LYS A 154 -5.10 -4.26 -15.51
CA LYS A 154 -4.04 -4.47 -16.49
C LYS A 154 -3.54 -3.16 -17.07
N ARG A 155 -4.42 -2.25 -17.50
CA ARG A 155 -4.03 -0.95 -18.06
C ARG A 155 -3.19 -0.15 -17.05
N ILE A 156 -3.61 -0.10 -15.80
CA ILE A 156 -2.89 0.62 -14.74
C ILE A 156 -1.56 -0.06 -14.41
N GLY A 157 -1.53 -1.39 -14.31
CA GLY A 157 -0.29 -2.13 -14.08
C GLY A 157 0.73 -1.95 -15.23
N GLN A 158 0.25 -1.89 -16.47
CA GLN A 158 1.09 -1.67 -17.64
C GLN A 158 1.79 -0.31 -17.60
N ILE A 159 1.10 0.76 -17.17
CA ILE A 159 1.70 2.09 -17.02
C ILE A 159 2.95 2.02 -16.12
N VAL A 160 2.84 1.37 -14.96
CA VAL A 160 3.97 1.23 -14.02
C VAL A 160 5.09 0.39 -14.63
N ALA A 161 4.76 -0.75 -15.22
CA ALA A 161 5.75 -1.67 -15.78
C ALA A 161 6.51 -1.07 -16.97
N ASP A 162 5.81 -0.42 -17.90
CA ASP A 162 6.42 0.28 -19.05
C ASP A 162 7.33 1.40 -18.59
N SER A 163 6.86 2.17 -17.60
CA SER A 163 7.63 3.28 -17.05
C SER A 163 8.94 2.82 -16.43
N ILE A 164 8.93 1.76 -15.61
CA ILE A 164 10.16 1.18 -15.04
C ILE A 164 11.05 0.58 -16.15
N SER A 165 10.47 -0.22 -17.05
CA SER A 165 11.22 -0.89 -18.12
C SER A 165 11.92 0.11 -19.02
N SER A 166 11.29 1.25 -19.32
CA SER A 166 11.89 2.33 -20.11
C SER A 166 13.13 2.96 -19.47
N LYS A 167 13.32 2.81 -18.16
CA LYS A 167 14.49 3.32 -17.44
C LYS A 167 15.69 2.37 -17.46
N LEU A 168 15.50 1.12 -17.88
CA LEU A 168 16.59 0.16 -18.09
C LEU A 168 17.26 0.40 -19.45
N THR A 169 17.87 1.56 -19.60
CA THR A 169 18.65 1.92 -20.78
C THR A 169 20.07 1.37 -20.69
N GLU A 170 20.81 1.40 -21.81
CA GLU A 170 22.23 0.99 -21.87
C GLU A 170 23.14 1.79 -20.92
N THR A 171 22.68 2.94 -20.42
CA THR A 171 23.43 3.78 -19.47
C THR A 171 23.27 3.32 -18.03
N VAL A 172 22.32 2.41 -17.72
CA VAL A 172 22.15 1.88 -16.37
C VAL A 172 23.32 0.98 -16.03
N THR A 173 24.06 1.38 -14.99
CA THR A 173 25.22 0.64 -14.52
C THR A 173 24.82 -0.31 -13.39
N PHE A 174 25.06 -1.60 -13.60
CA PHE A 174 24.99 -2.60 -12.54
C PHE A 174 26.33 -2.62 -11.79
N SER A 175 26.26 -2.72 -10.46
CA SER A 175 27.46 -2.79 -9.62
C SER A 175 27.44 -4.01 -8.71
N SER A 176 28.54 -4.75 -8.69
CA SER A 176 28.83 -5.79 -7.70
C SER A 176 29.43 -5.27 -6.38
N HIS A 177 29.68 -3.96 -6.28
CA HIS A 177 30.29 -3.33 -5.11
C HIS A 177 29.35 -2.28 -4.53
N ILE A 178 28.27 -2.75 -3.90
CA ILE A 178 27.27 -1.90 -3.25
C ILE A 178 27.17 -2.29 -1.77
N PRO A 179 27.46 -1.37 -0.83
CA PRO A 179 27.26 -1.66 0.59
C PRO A 179 25.77 -1.80 0.89
N VAL A 180 25.41 -2.85 1.62
CA VAL A 180 24.05 -3.08 2.11
C VAL A 180 24.08 -3.06 3.63
N SER A 181 23.17 -2.31 4.23
CA SER A 181 22.98 -2.31 5.68
C SER A 181 21.51 -2.19 6.03
N ALA A 182 21.14 -2.67 7.22
CA ALA A 182 19.81 -2.51 7.75
C ALA A 182 19.89 -2.01 9.20
N ALA A 183 18.93 -1.18 9.57
CA ALA A 183 18.75 -0.71 10.93
C ALA A 183 17.25 -0.71 11.26
N GLN A 184 16.92 -0.88 12.53
CA GLN A 184 15.56 -0.77 13.01
C GLN A 184 15.51 0.03 14.31
N LYS A 185 14.37 0.65 14.56
CA LYS A 185 14.06 1.31 15.83
C LYS A 185 12.58 1.13 16.15
N PHE A 186 12.31 0.75 17.38
CA PHE A 186 10.96 0.70 17.93
C PHE A 186 10.59 2.07 18.49
N VAL A 187 9.46 2.63 18.05
CA VAL A 187 9.00 3.98 18.44
C VAL A 187 7.56 3.96 18.94
N ASP A 188 7.30 4.68 20.02
CA ASP A 188 5.93 4.95 20.46
C ASP A 188 5.32 6.05 19.60
N LEU A 189 4.34 5.69 18.78
CA LEU A 189 3.59 6.65 17.97
C LEU A 189 2.50 7.30 18.82
N PRO A 190 2.16 8.58 18.55
CA PRO A 190 1.10 9.26 19.27
C PRO A 190 -0.23 8.54 19.08
N LYS A 191 -0.91 8.25 20.21
CA LYS A 191 -2.27 7.69 20.19
C LYS A 191 -3.23 8.72 19.57
N ARG A 192 -4.14 8.25 18.72
CA ARG A 192 -5.19 9.10 18.15
C ARG A 192 -6.09 9.65 19.26
N ALA A 193 -6.35 10.96 19.23
CA ALA A 193 -7.38 11.57 20.07
C ALA A 193 -8.76 11.37 19.45
N PHE A 194 -9.73 10.97 20.27
CA PHE A 194 -11.13 10.79 19.88
C PHE A 194 -12.00 11.90 20.47
N PRO A 195 -13.05 12.36 19.75
CA PRO A 195 -13.98 13.34 20.28
C PRO A 195 -14.82 12.77 21.43
N SER A 196 -15.52 13.65 22.16
CA SER A 196 -16.55 13.25 23.12
C SER A 196 -17.67 12.45 22.43
N ILE A 197 -18.32 11.54 23.16
CA ILE A 197 -19.45 10.77 22.63
C ILE A 197 -20.57 11.68 22.15
N GLU A 198 -20.87 12.76 22.88
CA GLU A 198 -21.93 13.71 22.55
C GLU A 198 -21.70 14.33 21.17
N TRP A 199 -20.49 14.87 20.95
CA TRP A 199 -20.08 15.38 19.64
C TRP A 199 -20.15 14.31 18.55
N ALA A 200 -19.68 13.08 18.83
CA ALA A 200 -19.67 12.01 17.84
C ALA A 200 -21.09 11.56 17.43
N VAL A 201 -22.04 11.57 18.39
CA VAL A 201 -23.46 11.33 18.12
C VAL A 201 -24.03 12.42 17.23
N GLU A 202 -23.82 13.70 17.58
CA GLU A 202 -24.29 14.83 16.77
C GLU A 202 -23.70 14.80 15.35
N HIS A 203 -22.41 14.51 15.24
CA HIS A 203 -21.72 14.40 13.97
C HIS A 203 -22.29 13.28 13.11
N ARG A 204 -22.51 12.08 13.69
CA ARG A 204 -23.16 10.96 12.99
C ARG A 204 -24.55 11.33 12.54
N ASP A 205 -25.38 11.89 13.42
CA ASP A 205 -26.76 12.23 13.08
C ASP A 205 -26.82 13.25 11.93
N LYS A 206 -25.88 14.21 11.92
CA LYS A 206 -25.72 15.19 10.84
C LYS A 206 -25.30 14.56 9.51
N THR A 207 -24.29 13.69 9.50
CA THR A 207 -23.83 13.02 8.26
C THR A 207 -24.89 12.07 7.72
N LYS A 208 -25.60 11.35 8.61
CA LYS A 208 -26.72 10.47 8.25
C LYS A 208 -27.85 11.27 7.59
N LYS A 209 -28.28 12.37 8.23
CA LYS A 209 -29.32 13.25 7.66
C LYS A 209 -28.91 13.78 6.28
N ARG A 210 -27.66 14.20 6.12
CA ARG A 210 -27.13 14.66 4.83
C ARG A 210 -27.17 13.57 3.77
N PHE A 211 -26.80 12.34 4.12
CA PHE A 211 -26.90 11.19 3.21
C PHE A 211 -28.35 10.92 2.81
N GLU A 212 -29.29 10.89 3.76
CA GLU A 212 -30.72 10.67 3.50
C GLU A 212 -31.32 11.76 2.60
N GLU A 213 -30.95 13.03 2.82
CA GLU A 213 -31.35 14.17 1.98
C GLU A 213 -30.81 14.03 0.55
N LEU A 214 -29.52 13.74 0.37
CA LEU A 214 -28.91 13.59 -0.96
C LEU A 214 -29.44 12.35 -1.68
N LYS A 215 -29.65 11.25 -0.97
CA LYS A 215 -30.23 10.03 -1.54
C LYS A 215 -31.64 10.27 -2.11
N LYS A 216 -32.40 11.21 -1.53
CA LYS A 216 -33.74 11.57 -2.01
C LYS A 216 -33.71 12.61 -3.13
N ASN A 217 -32.79 13.56 -3.08
CA ASN A 217 -32.87 14.80 -3.86
C ASN A 217 -31.76 14.98 -4.91
N SER A 218 -30.63 14.27 -4.82
CA SER A 218 -29.52 14.40 -5.77
C SER A 218 -29.60 13.33 -6.86
N GLU A 219 -29.51 13.77 -8.10
CA GLU A 219 -29.37 12.89 -9.27
C GLU A 219 -27.91 12.53 -9.57
N ILE A 220 -26.96 13.01 -8.75
CA ILE A 220 -25.52 12.80 -8.94
C ILE A 220 -25.05 11.64 -8.03
N PRO A 221 -24.80 10.43 -8.57
CA PRO A 221 -24.47 9.26 -7.74
C PRO A 221 -23.20 9.44 -6.89
N GLN A 222 -22.22 10.19 -7.39
CA GLN A 222 -20.96 10.45 -6.70
C GLN A 222 -21.17 11.28 -5.42
N GLU A 223 -22.12 12.21 -5.43
CA GLU A 223 -22.46 13.00 -4.24
C GLU A 223 -23.13 12.13 -3.17
N VAL A 224 -24.06 11.28 -3.59
CA VAL A 224 -24.75 10.33 -2.70
C VAL A 224 -23.75 9.37 -2.08
N ARG A 225 -22.86 8.78 -2.89
CA ARG A 225 -21.81 7.87 -2.40
C ARG A 225 -20.83 8.56 -1.46
N THR A 226 -20.43 9.80 -1.74
CA THR A 226 -19.55 10.57 -0.85
C THR A 226 -20.21 10.80 0.51
N ALA A 227 -21.50 11.17 0.53
CA ALA A 227 -22.24 11.35 1.78
C ALA A 227 -22.45 10.04 2.55
N GLU A 228 -22.70 8.93 1.84
CA GLU A 228 -22.79 7.59 2.44
C GLU A 228 -21.49 7.20 3.16
N VAL A 229 -20.35 7.35 2.48
CA VAL A 229 -19.03 7.04 3.05
C VAL A 229 -18.72 7.94 4.25
N ASN A 230 -19.11 9.22 4.22
CA ASN A 230 -18.98 10.12 5.36
C ASN A 230 -19.83 9.65 6.55
N TRP A 231 -21.04 9.16 6.31
CA TRP A 231 -21.87 8.58 7.36
C TRP A 231 -21.23 7.30 7.96
N PHE A 232 -20.74 6.38 7.14
CA PHE A 232 -20.01 5.20 7.63
C PHE A 232 -18.80 5.58 8.48
N GLY A 233 -18.00 6.55 8.02
CA GLY A 233 -16.87 7.06 8.78
C GLY A 233 -17.27 7.66 10.12
N SER A 234 -18.43 8.32 10.20
CA SER A 234 -18.95 8.88 11.44
C SER A 234 -19.53 7.84 12.41
N GLU A 235 -20.14 6.76 11.90
CA GLU A 235 -20.56 5.61 12.72
C GLU A 235 -19.35 4.93 13.37
N GLU A 236 -18.29 4.71 12.57
CA GLU A 236 -17.03 4.16 13.05
C GLU A 236 -16.38 5.08 14.09
N LEU A 237 -16.37 6.39 13.83
CA LEU A 237 -15.84 7.37 14.78
C LEU A 237 -16.59 7.35 16.11
N LEU A 238 -17.92 7.25 16.09
CA LEU A 238 -18.74 7.12 17.30
C LEU A 238 -18.41 5.82 18.06
N TYR A 239 -18.26 4.70 17.36
CA TYR A 239 -17.86 3.44 17.97
C TYR A 239 -16.50 3.54 18.66
N LEU A 240 -15.48 4.04 17.95
CA LEU A 240 -14.14 4.20 18.49
C LEU A 240 -14.09 5.23 19.64
N SER A 241 -14.92 6.28 19.61
CA SER A 241 -15.01 7.26 20.70
C SER A 241 -15.56 6.64 21.98
N LYS A 242 -16.56 5.74 21.87
CA LYS A 242 -17.06 4.96 23.01
C LYS A 242 -15.97 4.05 23.59
N LEU A 243 -15.24 3.34 22.73
CA LEU A 243 -14.14 2.48 23.18
C LEU A 243 -13.01 3.29 23.84
N ALA A 244 -12.70 4.47 23.31
CA ALA A 244 -11.69 5.36 23.87
C ALA A 244 -12.07 5.83 25.28
N GLN A 245 -13.32 6.28 25.48
CA GLN A 245 -13.81 6.73 26.79
C GLN A 245 -13.81 5.59 27.82
N ASP A 246 -14.14 4.37 27.39
CA ASP A 246 -14.13 3.17 28.23
C ASP A 246 -12.73 2.58 28.45
N ASN A 247 -11.65 3.20 27.94
CA ASN A 247 -10.28 2.67 27.94
C ASN A 247 -10.13 1.28 27.28
N LYS A 248 -11.01 0.93 26.35
CA LYS A 248 -11.03 -0.37 25.64
C LYS A 248 -10.10 -0.43 24.43
N LEU A 249 -9.42 0.67 24.09
CA LEU A 249 -8.42 0.71 23.01
C LEU A 249 -7.02 0.25 23.44
N GLU A 250 -6.77 0.11 24.75
CA GLU A 250 -5.41 -0.14 25.25
C GLU A 250 -4.80 -1.45 24.74
N LYS A 251 -5.61 -2.51 24.64
CA LYS A 251 -5.15 -3.79 24.07
C LYS A 251 -4.69 -3.64 22.62
N ALA A 252 -5.36 -2.80 21.83
CA ALA A 252 -4.98 -2.55 20.45
C ALA A 252 -3.66 -1.76 20.38
N TYR A 253 -3.51 -0.73 21.22
CA TYR A 253 -2.26 0.02 21.31
C TYR A 253 -1.09 -0.89 21.71
N GLN A 254 -1.25 -1.75 22.71
CA GLN A 254 -0.22 -2.71 23.12
C GLN A 254 0.14 -3.72 22.03
N SER A 255 -0.80 -4.04 21.13
CA SER A 255 -0.54 -4.93 19.98
C SER A 255 0.15 -4.26 18.81
N SER A 256 0.22 -2.93 18.78
CA SER A 256 0.77 -2.14 17.66
C SER A 256 1.93 -1.23 18.06
N LEU A 257 2.19 -1.07 19.36
CA LEU A 257 3.25 -0.23 19.90
C LEU A 257 4.21 -1.03 20.80
N PRO A 258 5.51 -0.69 20.78
CA PRO A 258 6.12 0.31 19.90
C PRO A 258 6.16 -0.16 18.43
N ALA A 259 5.98 0.76 17.50
CA ALA A 259 6.01 0.49 16.07
C ALA A 259 7.46 0.30 15.60
N GLU A 260 7.73 -0.75 14.81
CA GLU A 260 9.05 -0.93 14.19
C GLU A 260 9.19 0.00 12.99
N ILE A 261 10.21 0.86 13.01
CA ILE A 261 10.69 1.58 11.82
C ILE A 261 11.95 0.88 11.36
N GLN A 262 11.92 0.33 10.15
CA GLN A 262 13.06 -0.37 9.54
C GLN A 262 13.59 0.42 8.35
N ILE A 263 14.90 0.50 8.23
CA ILE A 263 15.59 1.14 7.11
C ILE A 263 16.56 0.14 6.52
N ILE A 264 16.46 -0.09 5.21
CA ILE A 264 17.43 -0.85 4.43
C ILE A 264 18.15 0.13 3.50
N LYS A 265 19.48 0.20 3.62
CA LYS A 265 20.34 0.99 2.76
C LYS A 265 21.01 0.09 1.73
N VAL A 266 20.97 0.49 0.46
CA VAL A 266 21.64 -0.19 -0.67
C VAL A 266 22.40 0.88 -1.46
N GLY A 267 23.70 1.00 -1.21
CA GLY A 267 24.48 2.13 -1.71
C GLY A 267 23.91 3.43 -1.15
N GLU A 268 23.59 4.40 -2.00
CA GLU A 268 22.99 5.67 -1.57
C GLU A 268 21.46 5.60 -1.36
N TRP A 269 20.83 4.51 -1.80
CA TRP A 269 19.38 4.33 -1.69
C TRP A 269 18.98 3.92 -0.27
N LYS A 270 17.89 4.51 0.21
CA LYS A 270 17.31 4.23 1.52
C LYS A 270 15.86 3.79 1.33
N PHE A 271 15.53 2.59 1.76
CA PHE A 271 14.18 2.04 1.76
C PHE A 271 13.69 2.02 3.20
N VAL A 272 12.58 2.72 3.46
CA VAL A 272 12.02 2.85 4.82
C VAL A 272 10.70 2.11 4.88
N ALA A 273 10.59 1.21 5.84
CA ALA A 273 9.36 0.50 6.17
C ALA A 273 8.87 0.97 7.54
N TRP A 274 7.59 1.28 7.61
CA TRP A 274 6.87 1.56 8.85
C TRP A 274 5.48 0.93 8.80
N PRO A 275 4.91 0.53 9.95
CA PRO A 275 3.62 -0.11 9.99
C PRO A 275 2.48 0.89 9.71
N GLY A 276 1.53 0.47 8.88
CA GLY A 276 0.30 1.21 8.61
C GLY A 276 0.27 1.91 7.25
N GLU A 277 -0.87 2.55 6.98
CA GLU A 277 -1.11 3.26 5.72
C GLU A 277 -0.85 4.75 5.88
N VAL A 278 0.33 5.18 5.46
CA VAL A 278 0.79 6.56 5.65
C VAL A 278 0.44 7.43 4.45
N PHE A 279 0.03 8.67 4.74
CA PHE A 279 -0.29 9.69 3.74
C PHE A 279 0.98 10.11 2.99
N VAL A 280 0.83 10.46 1.70
CA VAL A 280 1.96 10.71 0.79
C VAL A 280 2.85 11.87 1.24
N GLU A 281 2.28 12.85 1.92
CA GLU A 281 2.97 14.04 2.40
C GLU A 281 4.13 13.68 3.34
N TYR A 282 3.95 12.71 4.24
CA TYR A 282 5.01 12.24 5.13
C TYR A 282 6.14 11.53 4.38
N GLY A 283 5.81 10.79 3.32
CA GLY A 283 6.81 10.18 2.44
C GLY A 283 7.66 11.21 1.71
N ILE A 284 7.00 12.25 1.18
CA ILE A 284 7.66 13.39 0.51
C ILE A 284 8.53 14.16 1.51
N GLU A 285 8.02 14.45 2.70
CA GLU A 285 8.77 15.14 3.75
C GLU A 285 10.03 14.36 4.15
N LEU A 286 9.91 13.05 4.37
CA LEU A 286 11.07 12.20 4.66
C LEU A 286 12.10 12.22 3.53
N LYS A 287 11.65 12.12 2.28
CA LYS A 287 12.53 12.21 1.10
C LYS A 287 13.28 13.55 1.05
N ASN A 288 12.64 14.65 1.46
CA ASN A 288 13.26 15.97 1.49
C ASN A 288 14.32 16.05 2.59
N HIS A 289 14.02 15.63 3.81
CA HIS A 289 15.00 15.58 4.91
C HIS A 289 16.18 14.64 4.62
N ALA A 290 15.98 13.58 3.84
CA ALA A 290 17.04 12.64 3.50
C ALA A 290 18.00 13.14 2.40
N LYS A 291 17.68 14.27 1.75
CA LYS A 291 18.53 14.96 0.76
C LYS A 291 19.39 16.07 1.38
N GLU A 292 19.00 16.57 2.56
CA GLU A 292 19.78 17.48 3.40
C GLU A 292 20.96 16.75 4.06
#